data_AF-A0A1J9UFJ7-F1
#
_entry.id   AF-A0A1J9UFJ7-F1
#
_cell.length_a   1.000
_cell.length_b   1.000
_cell.length_c   1.000
_cell.angle_alpha   90.00
_cell.angle_beta   90.00
_cell.angle_gamma   90.00
#
_symmetry.space_group_name_H-M   'P 1'
#
loop_
_entity.id
_entity.type
_entity.pdbx_description
1 polymer ?
#
loop_
_entity_poly.entity_id
_entity_poly.type
_entity_poly.pdbx_seq_one_letter_code
_entity_poly.pdbx_strand_id
1 'polypeptide(L)'
;MENKSVLKGGLSIISQCKKQTNDIWHAHFGAAAIASYFFIKDNNIEEEISRNIYSQTKMMLNKQNLGEITDNKEENEFQNAKEMIIKTLEHTMDELHWVGHNVIYAALSLLAMKELRKWGNHQDIEGITNLILSFQKKIPGRSWIGFTTKEVKQLSINDEIQIGLRNPKQLSKFILNELSKFNIIYRAESHHDLIGHMLTFSHAINIMYDLGHRDIFQRGIRPLLKLVYVLRASQKLMPNTEINLHSPIDRLPLIESERAHVLPTENRFWLKDFSKLNWDFGHVFKFSYSYFDHIKRDPEYKDITLEKFRYVINS
;
A
#
# COMPACT_ATOMS: atom_id res chain seq x y z
N MET A 1 -15.15 -10.06 18.04
CA MET A 1 -14.62 -8.96 18.89
C MET A 1 -13.58 -8.22 18.06
N GLU A 2 -13.87 -7.00 17.60
CA GLU A 2 -12.93 -6.23 16.75
C GLU A 2 -11.68 -5.84 17.54
N ASN A 3 -10.54 -6.45 17.22
CA ASN A 3 -9.34 -6.29 18.02
C ASN A 3 -8.54 -5.04 17.61
N LYS A 4 -9.00 -3.88 18.07
CA LYS A 4 -8.41 -2.56 17.81
C LYS A 4 -6.95 -2.43 18.29
N SER A 5 -6.42 -3.39 19.05
CA SER A 5 -5.00 -3.38 19.48
C SER A 5 -4.02 -3.43 18.31
N VAL A 6 -4.37 -4.04 17.18
CA VAL A 6 -3.50 -4.06 15.99
C VAL A 6 -3.40 -2.68 15.33
N LEU A 7 -4.45 -1.87 15.42
CA LEU A 7 -4.43 -0.48 14.94
C LEU A 7 -3.47 0.36 15.79
N LYS A 8 -3.55 0.23 17.13
CA LYS A 8 -2.62 0.90 18.04
C LYS A 8 -1.18 0.48 17.77
N GLY A 9 -0.91 -0.82 17.67
CA GLY A 9 0.43 -1.33 17.35
C GLY A 9 0.93 -0.87 15.98
N GLY A 10 0.05 -0.84 14.97
CA GLY A 10 0.39 -0.38 13.63
C GLY A 10 0.76 1.12 13.61
N LEU A 11 -0.04 1.96 14.26
CA LEU A 11 0.23 3.38 14.40
C LEU A 11 1.52 3.66 15.18
N SER A 12 1.79 2.90 16.26
CA SER A 12 3.04 3.02 17.02
C SER A 12 4.26 2.73 16.16
N ILE A 13 4.22 1.68 15.33
CA ILE A 13 5.33 1.38 14.40
C ILE A 13 5.55 2.52 13.40
N ILE A 14 4.48 3.05 12.78
CA ILE A 14 4.60 4.13 11.80
C ILE A 14 5.17 5.40 12.46
N SER A 15 4.65 5.77 13.62
CA SER A 15 5.10 6.92 14.41
C SER A 15 6.60 6.83 14.77
N GLN A 16 7.02 5.66 15.26
CA GLN A 16 8.37 5.46 15.79
C GLN A 16 9.40 5.15 14.69
N CYS A 17 8.97 4.69 13.52
CA CYS A 17 9.83 4.22 12.42
C CYS A 17 11.03 5.16 12.21
N LYS A 18 10.78 6.42 11.86
CA LYS A 18 11.85 7.33 11.49
C LYS A 18 12.84 7.59 12.62
N LYS A 19 12.35 7.68 13.86
CA LYS A 19 13.17 7.94 15.05
C LYS A 19 14.02 6.73 15.43
N GLN A 20 13.47 5.52 15.37
CA GLN A 20 14.11 4.31 15.89
C GLN A 20 15.01 3.63 14.85
N THR A 21 14.64 3.63 13.57
CA THR A 21 15.39 2.91 12.52
C THR A 21 16.21 3.84 11.64
N ASN A 22 15.93 5.15 11.69
CA ASN A 22 16.44 6.14 10.74
C ASN A 22 16.07 5.84 9.27
N ASP A 23 15.19 4.87 9.01
CA ASP A 23 14.66 4.52 7.70
C ASP A 23 13.17 4.88 7.56
N ILE A 24 12.58 4.50 6.43
CA ILE A 24 11.17 4.68 6.08
C ILE A 24 10.46 3.35 5.82
N TRP A 25 11.20 2.24 5.94
CA TRP A 25 10.79 0.93 5.45
C TRP A 25 10.12 0.14 6.55
N HIS A 26 10.53 0.31 7.81
CA HIS A 26 9.92 -0.41 8.92
C HIS A 26 8.43 -0.08 9.10
N ALA A 27 8.00 1.12 8.67
CA ALA A 27 6.61 1.54 8.60
C ALA A 27 5.71 0.62 7.73
N HIS A 28 6.29 -0.21 6.85
CA HIS A 28 5.54 -1.24 6.11
C HIS A 28 4.75 -2.17 7.04
N PHE A 29 5.35 -2.60 8.15
CA PHE A 29 4.69 -3.52 9.09
C PHE A 29 3.55 -2.85 9.84
N GLY A 30 3.70 -1.56 10.17
CA GLY A 30 2.63 -0.79 10.78
C GLY A 30 1.45 -0.60 9.84
N ALA A 31 1.73 -0.24 8.57
CA ALA A 31 0.74 -0.14 7.52
C ALA A 31 0.04 -1.49 7.25
N ALA A 32 0.79 -2.60 7.29
CA ALA A 32 0.25 -3.94 7.12
C ALA A 32 -0.69 -4.36 8.25
N ALA A 33 -0.38 -4.04 9.51
CA ALA A 33 -1.25 -4.31 10.64
C ALA A 33 -2.57 -3.52 10.58
N ILE A 34 -2.52 -2.28 10.09
CA ILE A 34 -3.73 -1.49 9.85
C ILE A 34 -4.54 -2.10 8.70
N ALA A 35 -3.89 -2.44 7.59
CA ALA A 35 -4.53 -3.05 6.43
C ALA A 35 -5.20 -4.39 6.77
N SER A 36 -4.60 -5.21 7.63
CA SER A 36 -5.18 -6.49 8.02
C SER A 36 -6.48 -6.33 8.82
N TYR A 37 -6.56 -5.34 9.71
CA TYR A 37 -7.79 -5.01 10.43
C TYR A 37 -8.92 -4.61 9.48
N PHE A 38 -8.66 -3.67 8.56
CA PHE A 38 -9.68 -3.22 7.63
C PHE A 38 -10.03 -4.26 6.57
N PHE A 39 -9.08 -5.10 6.17
CA PHE A 39 -9.37 -6.24 5.30
C PHE A 39 -10.42 -7.17 5.93
N ILE A 40 -10.26 -7.53 7.22
CA ILE A 40 -11.27 -8.31 7.95
C ILE A 40 -12.60 -7.56 7.99
N LYS A 41 -12.57 -6.29 8.42
CA LYS A 41 -13.76 -5.47 8.66
C LYS A 41 -14.60 -5.27 7.39
N ASP A 42 -13.96 -4.98 6.26
CA ASP A 42 -14.65 -4.50 5.06
C ASP A 42 -15.10 -5.61 4.10
N ASN A 43 -14.65 -6.85 4.33
CA ASN A 43 -14.88 -7.99 3.44
C ASN A 43 -15.72 -9.13 4.05
N ASN A 44 -16.36 -8.90 5.20
CA ASN A 44 -17.18 -9.91 5.90
C ASN A 44 -16.46 -11.26 6.07
N ILE A 45 -15.17 -11.19 6.45
CA ILE A 45 -14.34 -12.38 6.60
C ILE A 45 -14.87 -13.26 7.73
N GLU A 46 -14.98 -14.57 7.46
CA GLU A 46 -15.44 -15.54 8.45
C GLU A 46 -14.60 -15.51 9.72
N GLU A 47 -15.19 -15.89 10.86
CA GLU A 47 -14.56 -15.72 12.17
C GLU A 47 -13.25 -16.51 12.28
N GLU A 48 -13.22 -17.75 11.77
CA GLU A 48 -12.01 -18.59 11.78
C GLU A 48 -10.86 -17.93 11.01
N ILE A 49 -11.14 -17.44 9.79
CA ILE A 49 -10.17 -16.74 8.95
C ILE A 49 -9.70 -15.46 9.64
N SER A 50 -10.63 -14.71 10.23
CA SER A 50 -10.33 -13.49 10.99
C SER A 50 -9.39 -13.75 12.16
N ARG A 51 -9.57 -14.86 12.89
CA ARG A 51 -8.66 -15.27 13.98
C ARG A 51 -7.26 -15.57 13.44
N ASN A 52 -7.14 -16.25 12.31
CA ASN A 52 -5.85 -16.58 11.70
C ASN A 52 -5.12 -15.33 11.16
N ILE A 53 -5.83 -14.43 10.47
CA ILE A 53 -5.29 -13.11 10.07
C ILE A 53 -4.80 -12.33 11.28
N TYR A 54 -5.61 -12.27 12.34
CA TYR A 54 -5.26 -11.57 13.57
C TYR A 54 -4.04 -12.20 14.25
N SER A 55 -3.96 -13.53 14.32
CA SER A 55 -2.81 -14.25 14.87
C SER A 55 -1.52 -13.91 14.12
N GLN A 56 -1.54 -13.99 12.79
CA GLN A 56 -0.42 -13.60 11.93
C GLN A 56 -0.04 -12.13 12.13
N THR A 57 -1.02 -11.24 12.21
CA THR A 57 -0.81 -9.81 12.46
C THR A 57 -0.12 -9.57 13.80
N LYS A 58 -0.56 -10.24 14.87
CA LYS A 58 0.04 -10.11 16.20
C LYS A 58 1.46 -10.68 16.23
N MET A 59 1.70 -11.82 15.60
CA MET A 59 3.04 -12.38 15.46
C MET A 59 3.98 -11.39 14.74
N MET A 60 3.52 -10.79 13.64
CA MET A 60 4.26 -9.76 12.91
C MET A 60 4.55 -8.55 13.79
N LEU A 61 3.54 -7.98 14.45
CA LEU A 61 3.71 -6.83 15.34
C LEU A 61 4.67 -7.12 16.49
N ASN A 62 4.58 -8.30 17.11
CA ASN A 62 5.47 -8.68 18.20
C ASN A 62 6.92 -8.82 17.73
N LYS A 63 7.14 -9.38 16.52
CA LYS A 63 8.48 -9.55 15.94
C LYS A 63 9.09 -8.23 15.45
N GLN A 64 8.25 -7.31 14.99
CA GLN A 64 8.66 -6.04 14.39
C GLN A 64 8.49 -4.84 15.34
N ASN A 65 8.32 -5.09 16.64
CA ASN A 65 8.06 -4.03 17.60
C ASN A 65 9.28 -3.10 17.74
N LEU A 66 9.03 -1.78 17.77
CA LEU A 66 10.08 -0.75 17.89
C LEU A 66 10.17 -0.13 19.29
N GLY A 67 9.34 -0.58 20.24
CA GLY A 67 9.32 -0.05 21.59
C GLY A 67 8.00 -0.33 22.30
N GLU A 68 7.70 0.45 23.34
CA GLU A 68 6.40 0.34 24.00
C GLU A 68 5.29 0.86 23.08
N ILE A 69 4.14 0.18 23.12
CA ILE A 69 2.94 0.66 22.44
C ILE A 69 2.43 1.85 23.25
N THR A 70 2.33 3.00 22.59
CA THR A 70 1.80 4.20 23.24
C THR A 70 0.36 3.97 23.72
N ASP A 71 0.17 3.91 25.04
CA ASP A 71 -1.13 3.89 25.71
C ASP A 71 -1.15 5.07 26.70
N ASN A 72 -1.14 6.28 26.13
CA ASN A 72 -1.03 7.52 26.89
C ASN A 72 -2.40 8.01 27.37
N LYS A 73 -2.44 8.65 28.55
CA LYS A 73 -3.66 9.25 29.11
C LYS A 73 -4.13 10.51 28.35
N GLU A 74 -3.21 11.17 27.63
CA GLU A 74 -3.47 12.36 26.82
C GLU A 74 -3.48 11.99 25.34
N GLU A 75 -4.51 11.24 24.93
CA GLU A 75 -4.70 10.89 23.52
C GLU A 75 -5.18 12.10 22.71
N ASN A 76 -4.56 12.33 21.56
CA ASN A 76 -4.99 13.35 20.61
C ASN A 76 -6.35 12.99 20.01
N GLU A 77 -7.16 14.03 19.85
CA GLU A 77 -8.39 13.92 19.07
C GLU A 77 -8.06 13.77 17.59
N PHE A 78 -8.82 12.91 16.91
CA PHE A 78 -8.64 12.62 15.49
C PHE A 78 -8.57 13.89 14.63
N GLN A 79 -9.36 14.93 14.94
CA GLN A 79 -9.41 16.15 14.12
C GLN A 79 -8.07 16.89 14.10
N ASN A 80 -7.42 17.03 15.26
CA ASN A 80 -6.11 17.70 15.38
C ASN A 80 -5.02 16.89 14.67
N ALA A 81 -4.98 15.57 14.90
CA ALA A 81 -4.03 14.69 14.24
C ALA A 81 -4.20 14.70 12.71
N LYS A 82 -5.45 14.70 12.24
CA LYS A 82 -5.79 14.78 10.83
C LYS A 82 -5.26 16.05 10.19
N GLU A 83 -5.48 17.21 10.81
CA GLU A 83 -5.00 18.49 10.28
C GLU A 83 -3.48 18.53 10.14
N MET A 84 -2.74 18.05 11.15
CA MET A 84 -1.27 17.98 11.09
C MET A 84 -0.77 17.07 9.97
N ILE A 85 -1.33 15.86 9.86
CA ILE A 85 -0.91 14.87 8.85
C ILE A 85 -1.25 15.34 7.44
N ILE A 86 -2.45 15.90 7.22
CA ILE A 86 -2.88 16.38 5.90
C ILE A 86 -2.01 17.56 5.46
N LYS A 87 -1.81 18.57 6.31
CA LYS A 87 -0.93 19.70 6.01
C LYS A 87 0.49 19.24 5.68
N THR A 88 0.97 18.21 6.36
CA THR A 88 2.27 17.61 6.07
C THR A 88 2.30 16.91 4.72
N LEU A 89 1.26 16.14 4.40
CA LEU A 89 1.15 15.41 3.14
C LEU A 89 1.12 16.36 1.93
N GLU A 90 0.51 17.53 2.06
CA GLU A 90 0.48 18.56 1.00
C GLU A 90 1.88 18.92 0.49
N HIS A 91 2.94 18.78 1.30
CA HIS A 91 4.33 19.06 0.90
C HIS A 91 4.98 17.95 0.05
N THR A 92 4.36 16.77 -0.01
CA THR A 92 4.90 15.59 -0.70
C THR A 92 3.90 14.94 -1.67
N MET A 93 2.69 15.49 -1.80
CA MET A 93 1.60 14.84 -2.55
C MET A 93 1.78 14.89 -4.06
N ASP A 94 2.42 15.93 -4.61
CA ASP A 94 2.36 16.22 -6.05
C ASP A 94 3.39 15.44 -6.89
N GLU A 95 4.31 14.73 -6.24
CA GLU A 95 5.35 13.95 -6.90
C GLU A 95 5.27 12.47 -6.50
N LEU A 96 5.74 11.60 -7.40
CA LEU A 96 5.89 10.19 -7.08
C LEU A 96 7.13 10.05 -6.19
N HIS A 97 6.93 9.65 -4.94
CA HIS A 97 8.00 9.39 -3.97
C HIS A 97 7.95 7.94 -3.53
N TRP A 98 9.00 7.18 -3.83
CA TRP A 98 9.09 5.75 -3.53
C TRP A 98 7.75 5.06 -3.78
N VAL A 99 7.26 5.05 -5.02
CA VAL A 99 6.04 4.33 -5.43
C VAL A 99 4.77 4.64 -4.63
N GLY A 100 4.71 5.78 -3.92
CA GLY A 100 3.52 6.27 -3.21
C GLY A 100 3.51 6.02 -1.69
N HIS A 101 4.63 5.62 -1.09
CA HIS A 101 4.70 5.28 0.34
C HIS A 101 4.25 6.40 1.29
N ASN A 102 4.55 7.66 0.99
CA ASN A 102 4.10 8.80 1.78
C ASN A 102 2.56 8.85 1.90
N VAL A 103 1.86 8.63 0.80
CA VAL A 103 0.39 8.64 0.76
C VAL A 103 -0.18 7.40 1.43
N ILE A 104 0.43 6.22 1.20
CA ILE A 104 0.00 4.96 1.83
C ILE A 104 0.08 5.05 3.35
N TYR A 105 1.20 5.55 3.89
CA TYR A 105 1.39 5.69 5.34
C TYR A 105 0.46 6.73 5.95
N ALA A 106 0.26 7.86 5.28
CA ALA A 106 -0.68 8.88 5.73
C ALA A 106 -2.11 8.36 5.73
N ALA A 107 -2.55 7.73 4.64
CA ALA A 107 -3.92 7.22 4.47
C ALA A 107 -4.28 6.20 5.54
N LEU A 108 -3.43 5.18 5.72
CA LEU A 108 -3.69 4.12 6.69
C LEU A 108 -3.61 4.64 8.13
N SER A 109 -2.68 5.56 8.43
CA SER A 109 -2.62 6.21 9.74
C SER A 109 -3.91 6.96 10.06
N LEU A 110 -4.40 7.80 9.13
CA LEU A 110 -5.63 8.55 9.32
C LEU A 110 -6.86 7.63 9.44
N LEU A 111 -6.91 6.57 8.64
CA LEU A 111 -7.99 5.59 8.68
C LEU A 111 -8.04 4.88 10.05
N ALA A 112 -6.88 4.44 10.56
CA ALA A 112 -6.77 3.84 11.89
C ALA A 112 -7.14 4.81 13.01
N MET A 113 -6.68 6.06 12.95
CA MET A 113 -7.03 7.08 13.95
C MET A 113 -8.52 7.41 13.94
N LYS A 114 -9.17 7.48 12.76
CA LYS A 114 -10.62 7.66 12.65
C LYS A 114 -11.38 6.51 13.34
N GLU A 115 -10.92 5.28 13.15
CA GLU A 115 -11.52 4.08 13.76
C GLU A 115 -11.34 4.02 15.28
N LEU A 116 -10.18 4.47 15.77
CA LEU A 116 -9.88 4.56 17.20
C LEU A 116 -10.55 5.77 17.86
N ARG A 117 -10.89 6.81 17.09
CA ARG A 117 -11.37 8.15 17.49
C ARG A 117 -10.35 8.98 18.28
N LYS A 118 -9.55 8.33 19.13
CA LYS A 118 -8.46 8.91 19.91
C LYS A 118 -7.26 7.95 19.89
N TRP A 119 -6.06 8.49 19.68
CA TRP A 119 -4.82 7.71 19.72
C TRP A 119 -3.60 8.63 19.80
N GLY A 120 -2.60 8.20 20.59
CA GLY A 120 -1.27 8.79 20.62
C GLY A 120 -1.21 10.19 21.25
N ASN A 121 -0.05 10.59 21.72
CA ASN A 121 0.19 11.98 22.16
C ASN A 121 0.74 12.83 20.99
N HIS A 122 1.09 14.08 21.26
CA HIS A 122 1.62 14.97 20.23
C HIS A 122 2.89 14.43 19.55
N GLN A 123 3.80 13.83 20.30
CA GLN A 123 5.04 13.25 19.78
C GLN A 123 4.77 12.09 18.82
N ASP A 124 3.71 11.32 19.07
CA ASP A 124 3.34 10.23 18.16
C ASP A 124 2.87 10.76 16.80
N ILE A 125 2.07 11.84 16.82
CA ILE A 125 1.61 12.49 15.58
C ILE A 125 2.79 13.14 14.86
N GLU A 126 3.69 13.80 15.59
CA GLU A 126 4.94 14.33 15.04
C GLU A 126 5.82 13.23 14.41
N GLY A 127 5.86 12.05 15.00
CA GLY A 127 6.58 10.89 14.44
C GLY A 127 6.07 10.53 13.04
N ILE A 128 4.75 10.47 12.87
CA ILE A 128 4.10 10.20 11.58
C ILE A 128 4.37 11.35 10.59
N THR A 129 4.25 12.61 11.02
CA THR A 129 4.50 13.77 10.14
C THR A 129 5.96 13.81 9.70
N ASN A 130 6.91 13.54 10.60
CA ASN A 130 8.33 13.46 10.28
C ASN A 130 8.65 12.34 9.28
N LEU A 131 7.99 11.19 9.41
CA LEU A 131 8.09 10.11 8.43
C LEU A 131 7.60 10.57 7.05
N ILE A 132 6.44 11.23 6.97
CA ILE A 132 5.88 11.73 5.70
C ILE A 132 6.82 12.79 5.08
N LEU A 133 7.32 13.75 5.86
CA LEU A 133 8.26 14.77 5.37
C LEU A 133 9.56 14.17 4.85
N SER A 134 9.98 13.02 5.37
CA SER A 134 11.21 12.36 4.90
C SER A 134 11.16 11.92 3.43
N PHE A 135 9.96 11.88 2.81
CA PHE A 135 9.76 11.62 1.38
C PHE A 135 9.98 12.85 0.50
N GLN A 136 10.04 14.07 1.07
CA GLN A 136 10.23 15.28 0.31
C GLN A 136 11.52 15.20 -0.54
N LYS A 137 11.40 15.53 -1.82
CA LYS A 137 12.50 15.48 -2.82
C LYS A 137 13.13 14.08 -2.97
N LYS A 138 12.47 13.01 -2.52
CA LYS A 138 12.94 11.64 -2.75
C LYS A 138 12.60 11.17 -4.16
N ILE A 139 13.39 10.21 -4.62
CA ILE A 139 13.22 9.58 -5.93
C ILE A 139 11.88 8.84 -6.03
N PRO A 140 11.34 8.65 -7.25
CA PRO A 140 10.11 7.88 -7.45
C PRO A 140 10.21 6.40 -7.07
N GLY A 141 11.42 5.87 -6.98
CA GLY A 141 11.72 4.45 -6.84
C GLY A 141 13.03 4.14 -7.58
N ARG A 142 13.52 2.91 -7.45
CA ARG A 142 14.85 2.53 -7.94
C ARG A 142 14.86 1.33 -8.88
N SER A 143 13.73 0.65 -9.02
CA SER A 143 13.61 -0.63 -9.70
C SER A 143 12.52 -0.51 -10.74
N TRP A 144 12.88 -0.55 -12.01
CA TRP A 144 11.98 -0.27 -13.13
C TRP A 144 12.31 -1.17 -14.33
N ILE A 145 11.28 -1.56 -15.08
CA ILE A 145 11.42 -2.17 -16.40
C ILE A 145 11.18 -1.09 -17.46
N GLY A 146 12.10 -0.94 -18.40
CA GLY A 146 11.99 -0.04 -19.55
C GLY A 146 12.37 1.41 -19.30
N PHE A 147 12.61 1.82 -18.05
CA PHE A 147 12.91 3.21 -17.68
C PHE A 147 14.01 3.30 -16.63
N THR A 148 14.82 4.35 -16.70
CA THR A 148 15.71 4.77 -15.62
C THR A 148 14.93 5.62 -14.59
N THR A 149 15.42 5.69 -13.35
CA THR A 149 14.85 6.59 -12.33
C THR A 149 14.80 8.06 -12.77
N LYS A 150 15.77 8.51 -13.56
CA LYS A 150 15.82 9.87 -14.10
C LYS A 150 14.66 10.13 -15.06
N GLU A 151 14.41 9.20 -15.98
CA GLU A 151 13.29 9.27 -16.91
C GLU A 151 11.96 9.28 -16.15
N VAL A 152 11.76 8.37 -15.19
CA VAL A 152 10.54 8.33 -14.36
C VAL A 152 10.29 9.67 -13.65
N LYS A 153 11.34 10.29 -13.09
CA LYS A 153 11.23 11.60 -12.43
C LYS A 153 10.77 12.68 -13.42
N GLN A 154 11.29 12.66 -14.64
CA GLN A 154 11.04 13.66 -15.69
C GLN A 154 9.75 13.39 -16.49
N LEU A 155 9.08 12.25 -16.30
CA LEU A 155 7.83 11.93 -17.00
C LEU A 155 6.78 13.03 -16.80
N SER A 156 6.22 13.47 -17.92
CA SER A 156 4.99 14.26 -17.97
C SER A 156 3.81 13.36 -18.26
N ILE A 157 2.70 13.58 -17.57
CA ILE A 157 1.45 12.82 -17.75
C ILE A 157 0.45 13.72 -18.46
N ASN A 158 -0.27 13.16 -19.43
CA ASN A 158 -1.35 13.85 -20.13
C ASN A 158 -2.54 14.08 -19.16
N ASP A 159 -2.96 15.34 -19.05
CA ASP A 159 -4.04 15.78 -18.17
C ASP A 159 -5.41 15.17 -18.54
N GLU A 160 -5.61 14.71 -19.78
CA GLU A 160 -6.87 14.11 -20.23
C GLU A 160 -7.28 12.86 -19.42
N ILE A 161 -6.31 11.99 -19.09
CA ILE A 161 -6.59 10.80 -18.26
C ILE A 161 -6.98 11.24 -16.84
N GLN A 162 -6.30 12.26 -16.30
CA GLN A 162 -6.57 12.78 -14.97
C GLN A 162 -7.99 13.36 -14.86
N ILE A 163 -8.46 14.07 -15.89
CA ILE A 163 -9.81 14.66 -15.93
C ILE A 163 -10.92 13.60 -15.80
N GLY A 164 -10.66 12.37 -16.23
CA GLY A 164 -11.60 11.24 -16.13
C GLY A 164 -11.69 10.57 -14.75
N LEU A 165 -10.74 10.82 -13.85
CA LEU A 165 -10.62 10.14 -12.55
C LEU A 165 -11.07 11.06 -11.41
N ARG A 166 -12.39 11.26 -11.29
CA ARG A 166 -12.97 12.25 -10.37
C ARG A 166 -13.42 11.68 -9.03
N ASN A 167 -13.61 10.37 -8.95
CA ASN A 167 -14.09 9.69 -7.75
C ASN A 167 -13.47 8.28 -7.58
N PRO A 168 -13.58 7.67 -6.39
CA PRO A 168 -12.98 6.38 -6.10
C PRO A 168 -13.44 5.21 -7.00
N LYS A 169 -14.69 5.23 -7.47
CA LYS A 169 -15.20 4.18 -8.37
C LYS A 169 -14.50 4.25 -9.72
N GLN A 170 -14.37 5.45 -10.29
CA GLN A 170 -13.64 5.67 -11.55
C GLN A 170 -12.17 5.29 -11.42
N LEU A 171 -11.51 5.67 -10.32
CA LEU A 171 -10.12 5.29 -10.07
C LEU A 171 -9.96 3.78 -9.96
N SER A 172 -10.83 3.11 -9.22
CA SER A 172 -10.77 1.65 -9.04
C SER A 172 -10.98 0.91 -10.36
N LYS A 173 -11.98 1.32 -11.16
CA LYS A 173 -12.20 0.80 -12.51
C LYS A 173 -10.95 0.93 -13.38
N PHE A 174 -10.34 2.11 -13.38
CA PHE A 174 -9.12 2.38 -14.14
C PHE A 174 -7.97 1.45 -13.72
N ILE A 175 -7.72 1.32 -12.42
CA ILE A 175 -6.62 0.50 -11.89
C ILE A 175 -6.82 -0.99 -12.14
N LEU A 176 -8.05 -1.49 -11.96
CA LEU A 176 -8.38 -2.89 -12.28
C LEU A 176 -8.23 -3.18 -13.78
N ASN A 177 -8.57 -2.20 -14.63
CA ASN A 177 -8.33 -2.29 -16.07
C ASN A 177 -6.84 -2.23 -16.42
N GLU A 178 -5.98 -1.56 -15.65
CA GLU A 178 -4.53 -1.64 -15.85
C GLU A 178 -3.97 -2.98 -15.38
N LEU A 179 -4.48 -3.54 -14.28
CA LEU A 179 -4.10 -4.86 -13.79
C LEU A 179 -4.46 -5.98 -14.78
N SER A 180 -5.61 -5.90 -15.45
CA SER A 180 -6.06 -6.94 -16.38
C SER A 180 -5.15 -7.08 -17.62
N LYS A 181 -4.37 -6.06 -17.95
CA LYS A 181 -3.53 -6.00 -19.15
C LYS A 181 -2.18 -6.72 -19.03
N PHE A 182 -1.78 -7.15 -17.83
CA PHE A 182 -0.51 -7.84 -17.65
C PHE A 182 -0.61 -9.28 -18.18
N ASN A 183 0.20 -9.62 -19.17
CA ASN A 183 0.28 -10.98 -19.70
C ASN A 183 0.96 -11.91 -18.69
N ILE A 184 2.16 -11.52 -18.26
CA ILE A 184 3.02 -12.24 -17.31
C ILE A 184 3.32 -11.33 -16.13
N ILE A 185 3.41 -11.89 -14.93
CA ILE A 185 3.86 -11.20 -13.74
C ILE A 185 5.13 -11.89 -13.24
N TYR A 186 6.17 -11.09 -12.99
CA TYR A 186 7.47 -11.56 -12.53
C TYR A 186 7.64 -11.25 -11.05
N ARG A 187 8.22 -12.19 -10.31
CA ARG A 187 8.63 -12.01 -8.92
C ARG A 187 9.88 -11.14 -8.84
N ALA A 188 9.66 -9.82 -8.86
CA ALA A 188 10.70 -8.79 -8.88
C ALA A 188 10.22 -7.49 -8.19
N GLU A 189 11.16 -6.73 -7.60
CA GLU A 189 10.91 -5.40 -7.02
C GLU A 189 10.40 -4.45 -8.11
N SER A 190 10.96 -4.57 -9.32
CA SER A 190 10.58 -3.82 -10.51
C SER A 190 9.29 -4.29 -11.20
N HIS A 191 8.61 -5.33 -10.69
CA HIS A 191 7.40 -5.84 -11.33
C HIS A 191 6.25 -6.15 -10.36
N HIS A 192 6.10 -7.36 -9.82
CA HIS A 192 4.93 -7.68 -8.98
C HIS A 192 4.77 -6.72 -7.78
N ASP A 193 5.87 -6.26 -7.19
CA ASP A 193 5.86 -5.27 -6.10
C ASP A 193 5.33 -3.93 -6.59
N LEU A 194 5.75 -3.45 -7.77
CA LEU A 194 5.22 -2.23 -8.37
C LEU A 194 3.72 -2.37 -8.72
N ILE A 195 3.27 -3.53 -9.18
CA ILE A 195 1.85 -3.80 -9.45
C ILE A 195 1.05 -3.75 -8.13
N GLY A 196 1.58 -4.36 -7.06
CA GLY A 196 1.00 -4.25 -5.72
C GLY A 196 1.02 -2.81 -5.18
N HIS A 197 2.04 -2.02 -5.51
CA HIS A 197 2.11 -0.59 -5.19
C HIS A 197 1.15 0.25 -6.00
N MET A 198 0.87 -0.10 -7.26
CA MET A 198 -0.21 0.51 -8.03
C MET A 198 -1.54 0.34 -7.29
N LEU A 199 -1.86 -0.87 -6.82
CA LEU A 199 -3.08 -1.15 -6.04
C LEU A 199 -3.12 -0.41 -4.70
N THR A 200 -2.03 -0.48 -3.92
CA THR A 200 -2.01 0.13 -2.57
C THR A 200 -1.98 1.65 -2.61
N PHE A 201 -1.30 2.25 -3.59
CA PHE A 201 -1.25 3.70 -3.74
C PHE A 201 -2.60 4.25 -4.23
N SER A 202 -3.24 3.62 -5.22
CA SER A 202 -4.58 4.03 -5.65
C SER A 202 -5.62 3.87 -4.56
N HIS A 203 -5.52 2.80 -3.75
CA HIS A 203 -6.38 2.62 -2.60
C HIS A 203 -6.14 3.70 -1.53
N ALA A 204 -4.89 4.06 -1.25
CA ALA A 204 -4.57 5.16 -0.33
C ALA A 204 -5.19 6.50 -0.78
N ILE A 205 -5.21 6.75 -2.09
CA ILE A 205 -5.89 7.91 -2.69
C ILE A 205 -7.41 7.81 -2.48
N ASN A 206 -8.03 6.65 -2.70
CA ASN A 206 -9.45 6.42 -2.39
C ASN A 206 -9.77 6.71 -0.91
N ILE A 207 -8.93 6.25 0.01
CA ILE A 207 -9.08 6.51 1.46
C ILE A 207 -9.11 8.02 1.72
N MET A 208 -8.23 8.82 1.09
CA MET A 208 -8.25 10.27 1.26
C MET A 208 -9.58 10.89 0.83
N TYR A 209 -10.15 10.42 -0.29
CA TYR A 209 -11.47 10.86 -0.73
C TYR A 209 -12.57 10.51 0.28
N ASP A 210 -12.57 9.27 0.79
CA ASP A 210 -13.56 8.76 1.74
C ASP A 210 -13.44 9.44 3.13
N LEU A 211 -12.26 9.97 3.45
CA LEU A 211 -12.03 10.83 4.62
C LEU A 211 -12.44 12.29 4.40
N GLY A 212 -12.85 12.67 3.18
CA GLY A 212 -13.33 14.00 2.82
C GLY A 212 -12.29 14.91 2.15
N HIS A 213 -11.07 14.43 1.93
CA HIS A 213 -9.95 15.19 1.33
C HIS A 213 -9.92 15.04 -0.19
N ARG A 214 -10.92 15.62 -0.86
CA ARG A 214 -11.07 15.53 -2.32
C ARG A 214 -9.95 16.22 -3.09
N ASP A 215 -9.40 17.29 -2.54
CA ASP A 215 -8.25 18.01 -3.07
C ASP A 215 -7.00 17.13 -3.07
N ILE A 216 -6.71 16.44 -1.96
CA ILE A 216 -5.63 15.46 -1.85
C ILE A 216 -5.86 14.30 -2.82
N PHE A 217 -7.09 13.79 -2.92
CA PHE A 217 -7.42 12.77 -3.92
C PHE A 217 -7.03 13.20 -5.33
N GLN A 218 -7.43 14.41 -5.75
CA GLN A 218 -7.14 14.93 -7.10
C GLN A 218 -5.65 15.14 -7.34
N ARG A 219 -4.92 15.67 -6.36
CA ARG A 219 -3.47 15.87 -6.43
C ARG A 219 -2.71 14.54 -6.56
N GLY A 220 -3.21 13.49 -5.91
CA GLY A 220 -2.61 12.14 -5.95
C GLY A 220 -2.75 11.40 -7.27
N ILE A 221 -3.69 11.79 -8.13
CA ILE A 221 -3.90 11.11 -9.42
C ILE A 221 -2.66 11.21 -10.30
N ARG A 222 -2.05 12.39 -10.41
CA ARG A 222 -0.91 12.61 -11.29
C ARG A 222 0.32 11.74 -10.96
N PRO A 223 0.84 11.68 -9.71
CA PRO A 223 1.95 10.80 -9.37
C PRO A 223 1.59 9.31 -9.50
N LEU A 224 0.34 8.92 -9.20
CA LEU A 224 -0.13 7.55 -9.46
C LEU A 224 -0.05 7.20 -10.96
N LEU A 225 -0.50 8.11 -11.83
CA LEU A 225 -0.43 7.91 -13.28
C LEU A 225 1.01 7.79 -13.80
N LYS A 226 2.01 8.39 -13.13
CA LYS A 226 3.43 8.12 -13.44
C LYS A 226 3.81 6.67 -13.19
N LEU A 227 3.41 6.11 -12.05
CA LEU A 227 3.65 4.69 -11.74
C LEU A 227 2.97 3.77 -12.77
N VAL A 228 1.70 4.05 -13.08
CA VAL A 228 0.93 3.30 -14.08
C VAL A 228 1.59 3.38 -15.46
N TYR A 229 2.03 4.57 -15.88
CA TYR A 229 2.67 4.77 -17.17
C TYR A 229 3.94 3.92 -17.32
N VAL A 230 4.78 3.90 -16.29
CA VAL A 230 6.01 3.08 -16.28
C VAL A 230 5.67 1.58 -16.35
N LEU A 231 4.70 1.14 -15.55
CA LEU A 231 4.22 -0.24 -15.54
C LEU A 231 3.68 -0.74 -16.89
N ARG A 232 3.19 0.15 -17.76
CA ARG A 232 2.74 -0.22 -19.11
C ARG A 232 3.86 -0.77 -19.99
N ALA A 233 5.13 -0.45 -19.71
CA ALA A 233 6.26 -1.03 -20.44
C ALA A 233 6.37 -2.55 -20.26
N SER A 234 5.83 -3.10 -19.16
CA SER A 234 5.91 -4.54 -18.88
C SER A 234 4.60 -5.31 -19.09
N GLN A 235 3.47 -4.63 -19.35
CA GLN A 235 2.15 -5.27 -19.50
C GLN A 235 2.13 -6.37 -20.57
N LYS A 236 2.80 -6.13 -21.71
CA LYS A 236 2.77 -7.03 -22.87
C LYS A 236 4.01 -7.94 -23.00
N LEU A 237 4.83 -8.04 -21.95
CA LEU A 237 5.99 -8.94 -21.98
C LEU A 237 5.54 -10.39 -22.20
N MET A 238 6.29 -11.11 -23.02
CA MET A 238 6.14 -12.53 -23.30
C MET A 238 7.34 -13.30 -22.73
N PRO A 239 7.24 -14.64 -22.54
CA PRO A 239 8.36 -15.41 -22.04
C PRO A 239 9.57 -15.24 -22.97
N ASN A 240 10.78 -15.14 -22.41
CA ASN A 240 12.03 -14.94 -23.14
C ASN A 240 12.15 -13.63 -23.94
N THR A 241 11.27 -12.64 -23.70
CA THR A 241 11.47 -11.30 -24.25
C THR A 241 12.68 -10.65 -23.58
N GLU A 242 13.49 -9.90 -24.33
CA GLU A 242 14.56 -9.09 -23.74
C GLU A 242 13.97 -8.01 -22.82
N ILE A 243 14.44 -7.97 -21.56
CA ILE A 243 13.96 -7.04 -20.55
C ILE A 243 15.02 -5.98 -20.32
N ASN A 244 14.71 -4.74 -20.66
CA ASN A 244 15.51 -3.57 -20.30
C ASN A 244 15.32 -3.26 -18.80
N LEU A 245 16.12 -3.91 -17.95
CA LEU A 245 15.97 -3.85 -16.49
C LEU A 245 16.89 -2.77 -15.88
N HIS A 246 16.29 -1.82 -15.15
CA HIS A 246 16.97 -0.81 -14.36
C HIS A 246 16.65 -1.03 -12.88
N SER A 247 17.40 -1.91 -12.22
CA SER A 247 17.17 -2.25 -10.81
C SER A 247 18.49 -2.56 -10.10
N PRO A 248 18.69 -2.07 -8.86
CA PRO A 248 19.83 -2.45 -8.05
C PRO A 248 19.66 -3.83 -7.40
N ILE A 249 18.44 -4.37 -7.36
CA ILE A 249 18.10 -5.62 -6.66
C ILE A 249 17.81 -6.75 -7.63
N ASP A 250 16.99 -6.49 -8.65
CA ASP A 250 16.55 -7.52 -9.59
C ASP A 250 17.68 -7.92 -10.55
N ARG A 251 17.69 -9.19 -10.95
CA ARG A 251 18.68 -9.77 -11.88
C ARG A 251 17.97 -10.55 -12.97
N LEU A 252 18.51 -10.48 -14.18
CA LEU A 252 18.02 -11.28 -15.31
C LEU A 252 18.59 -12.72 -15.24
N PRO A 253 17.85 -13.73 -15.72
CA PRO A 253 16.45 -13.65 -16.17
C PRO A 253 15.49 -13.43 -14.98
N LEU A 254 14.44 -12.63 -15.18
CA LEU A 254 13.39 -12.50 -14.17
C LEU A 254 12.61 -13.82 -14.05
N ILE A 255 12.26 -14.19 -12.81
CA ILE A 255 11.50 -15.40 -12.51
C ILE A 255 10.01 -15.07 -12.53
N GLU A 256 9.20 -15.84 -13.25
CA GLU A 256 7.74 -15.68 -13.23
C GLU A 256 7.21 -15.92 -11.81
N SER A 257 6.23 -15.11 -11.40
CA SER A 257 5.56 -15.34 -10.12
C SER A 257 4.85 -16.68 -10.13
N GLU A 258 4.87 -17.36 -9.00
CA GLU A 258 4.03 -18.55 -8.81
C GLU A 258 2.58 -18.12 -8.60
N ARG A 259 1.67 -18.93 -9.13
CA ARG A 259 0.23 -18.69 -8.98
C ARG A 259 -0.22 -19.08 -7.58
N ALA A 260 -0.76 -18.12 -6.82
CA ALA A 260 -1.43 -18.43 -5.57
C ALA A 260 -2.67 -19.32 -5.81
N HIS A 261 -2.67 -20.54 -5.25
CA HIS A 261 -3.80 -21.47 -5.35
C HIS A 261 -4.93 -21.16 -4.38
N VAL A 262 -4.62 -20.54 -3.25
CA VAL A 262 -5.59 -20.09 -2.24
C VAL A 262 -5.53 -18.56 -2.11
N LEU A 263 -6.66 -17.94 -1.84
CA LEU A 263 -6.79 -16.49 -1.73
C LEU A 263 -6.78 -16.02 -0.28
N PRO A 264 -6.48 -14.73 -0.03
CA PRO A 264 -6.60 -14.10 1.28
C PRO A 264 -8.00 -14.17 1.91
N THR A 265 -9.05 -14.45 1.14
CA THR A 265 -10.41 -14.69 1.65
C THR A 265 -10.66 -16.13 2.07
N GLU A 266 -9.68 -17.02 1.94
CA GLU A 266 -9.78 -18.45 2.26
C GLU A 266 -8.89 -18.78 3.48
N ASN A 267 -9.42 -19.59 4.40
CA ASN A 267 -8.71 -19.92 5.65
C ASN A 267 -7.32 -20.54 5.41
N ARG A 268 -7.23 -21.41 4.40
CA ARG A 268 -6.01 -22.14 4.05
C ARG A 268 -4.84 -21.21 3.68
N PHE A 269 -5.11 -20.00 3.19
CA PHE A 269 -4.07 -19.01 2.92
C PHE A 269 -3.35 -18.59 4.22
N TRP A 270 -4.10 -18.37 5.30
CA TRP A 270 -3.58 -17.86 6.57
C TRP A 270 -3.01 -18.93 7.51
N LEU A 271 -3.21 -20.21 7.18
CA LEU A 271 -2.55 -21.34 7.83
C LEU A 271 -1.05 -21.46 7.44
N LYS A 272 -0.61 -20.78 6.37
CA LYS A 272 0.81 -20.73 6.01
C LYS A 272 1.60 -19.91 7.03
N ASP A 273 2.79 -20.38 7.38
CA ASP A 273 3.73 -19.61 8.19
C ASP A 273 4.44 -18.53 7.37
N PHE A 274 3.81 -17.35 7.28
CA PHE A 274 4.38 -16.18 6.61
C PHE A 274 5.56 -15.55 7.36
N SER A 275 5.82 -15.93 8.62
CA SER A 275 6.94 -15.37 9.39
C SER A 275 8.32 -15.74 8.79
N LYS A 276 8.38 -16.86 8.06
CA LYS A 276 9.55 -17.34 7.30
C LYS A 276 9.92 -16.46 6.12
N LEU A 277 8.93 -15.77 5.56
CA LEU A 277 9.10 -14.80 4.46
C LEU A 277 8.99 -13.36 4.98
N ASN A 278 9.06 -13.15 6.30
CA ASN A 278 8.87 -11.87 6.94
C ASN A 278 7.57 -11.16 6.51
N TRP A 279 6.49 -11.95 6.34
CA TRP A 279 5.19 -11.52 5.81
C TRP A 279 5.28 -10.74 4.50
N ASP A 280 6.31 -11.02 3.70
CA ASP A 280 6.61 -10.32 2.46
C ASP A 280 6.68 -8.80 2.67
N PHE A 281 7.35 -8.38 3.75
CA PHE A 281 7.42 -6.98 4.17
C PHE A 281 6.03 -6.32 4.34
N GLY A 282 5.06 -7.11 4.80
CA GLY A 282 3.68 -6.72 5.01
C GLY A 282 2.83 -6.67 3.74
N HIS A 283 3.36 -7.05 2.57
CA HIS A 283 2.63 -7.02 1.30
C HIS A 283 1.44 -7.99 1.29
N VAL A 284 1.56 -9.15 1.93
CA VAL A 284 0.45 -10.12 2.04
C VAL A 284 -0.84 -9.51 2.61
N PHE A 285 -0.73 -8.52 3.49
CA PHE A 285 -1.88 -7.82 4.06
C PHE A 285 -2.32 -6.64 3.19
N LYS A 286 -1.37 -5.77 2.81
CA LYS A 286 -1.67 -4.51 2.11
C LYS A 286 -2.21 -4.75 0.70
N PHE A 287 -1.63 -5.68 -0.04
CA PHE A 287 -2.06 -6.01 -1.40
C PHE A 287 -3.45 -6.64 -1.38
N SER A 288 -3.71 -7.54 -0.43
CA SER A 288 -5.03 -8.13 -0.19
C SER A 288 -6.08 -7.06 0.09
N TYR A 289 -5.85 -6.21 1.10
CA TYR A 289 -6.81 -5.16 1.45
C TYR A 289 -7.12 -4.26 0.25
N SER A 290 -6.09 -3.84 -0.49
CA SER A 290 -6.24 -2.89 -1.59
C SER A 290 -6.88 -3.48 -2.82
N TYR A 291 -6.55 -4.72 -3.18
CA TYR A 291 -7.22 -5.41 -4.28
C TYR A 291 -8.72 -5.56 -4.03
N PHE A 292 -9.10 -6.03 -2.83
CA PHE A 292 -10.50 -6.26 -2.51
C PHE A 292 -11.29 -4.96 -2.31
N ASP A 293 -10.68 -3.85 -1.85
CA ASP A 293 -11.32 -2.52 -1.90
C ASP A 293 -11.67 -2.11 -3.33
N HIS A 294 -10.72 -2.25 -4.27
CA HIS A 294 -10.98 -1.94 -5.67
C HIS A 294 -12.10 -2.81 -6.25
N ILE A 295 -12.09 -4.12 -5.98
CA ILE A 295 -13.18 -5.03 -6.41
C ILE A 295 -14.53 -4.63 -5.80
N LYS A 296 -14.58 -4.22 -4.54
CA LYS A 296 -15.83 -3.76 -3.91
C LYS A 296 -16.41 -2.52 -4.61
N ARG A 297 -15.56 -1.65 -5.14
CA ARG A 297 -15.96 -0.43 -5.86
C ARG A 297 -16.35 -0.68 -7.31
N ASP A 298 -15.75 -1.69 -7.95
CA ASP A 298 -16.13 -2.15 -9.29
C ASP A 298 -16.13 -3.69 -9.42
N PRO A 299 -17.23 -4.35 -8.97
CA PRO A 299 -17.30 -5.80 -8.89
C PRO A 299 -17.22 -6.53 -10.25
N GLU A 300 -17.53 -5.85 -11.35
CA GLU A 300 -17.50 -6.42 -12.71
C GLU A 300 -16.10 -6.90 -13.11
N TYR A 301 -15.05 -6.35 -12.49
CA TYR A 301 -13.66 -6.70 -12.76
C TYR A 301 -13.14 -7.89 -11.95
N LYS A 302 -13.92 -8.48 -11.05
CA LYS A 302 -13.47 -9.59 -10.21
C LYS A 302 -12.97 -10.76 -11.06
N ASP A 303 -13.81 -11.26 -11.95
CA ASP A 303 -13.45 -12.42 -12.78
C ASP A 303 -12.39 -12.08 -13.84
N ILE A 304 -12.22 -10.80 -14.16
CA ILE A 304 -11.22 -10.29 -15.11
C ILE A 304 -9.82 -10.24 -14.47
N THR A 305 -9.74 -9.87 -13.19
CA THR A 305 -8.47 -9.51 -12.55
C THR A 305 -8.01 -10.48 -11.47
N LEU A 306 -8.89 -11.35 -10.98
CA LEU A 306 -8.57 -12.28 -9.88
C LEU A 306 -7.40 -13.19 -10.24
N GLU A 307 -7.37 -13.67 -11.48
CA GLU A 307 -6.27 -14.51 -11.94
C GLU A 307 -4.95 -13.75 -11.95
N LYS A 308 -4.93 -12.47 -12.36
CA LYS A 308 -3.73 -11.62 -12.29
C LYS A 308 -3.31 -11.37 -10.85
N PHE A 309 -4.28 -11.11 -9.97
CA PHE A 309 -3.99 -10.89 -8.55
C PHE A 309 -3.35 -12.13 -7.89
N ARG A 310 -3.69 -13.35 -8.30
CA ARG A 310 -3.04 -14.59 -7.82
C ARG A 310 -1.53 -14.63 -8.08
N TYR A 311 -1.02 -13.91 -9.09
CA TYR A 311 0.41 -13.80 -9.36
C TYR A 311 1.07 -12.57 -8.70
N VAL A 312 0.27 -11.62 -8.21
CA VAL A 312 0.73 -10.46 -7.43
C VAL A 312 0.88 -10.84 -5.96
N ILE A 313 -0.11 -11.55 -5.42
CA ILE A 313 -0.09 -11.97 -4.02
C ILE A 313 0.82 -13.18 -3.86
N ASN A 314 1.92 -13.00 -3.13
CA ASN A 314 2.83 -14.08 -2.84
C ASN A 314 2.10 -15.12 -1.97
N SER A 315 1.98 -16.35 -2.46
CA SER A 315 1.39 -17.45 -1.72
C SER A 315 2.39 -18.09 -0.82
#